data_AF-K2BIM3-F1
#
_entry.id   AF-K2BIM3-F1
#
_cell.length_a   1.000
_cell.length_b   1.000
_cell.length_c   1.000
_cell.angle_alpha   90.00
_cell.angle_beta   90.00
_cell.angle_gamma   90.00
#
_symmetry.space_group_name_H-M   'P 1'
#
loop_
_entity.id
_entity.type
_entity.pdbx_description
1 polymer ?
#
loop_
_entity_poly.entity_id
_entity_poly.type
_entity_poly.pdbx_seq_one_letter_code
_entity_poly.pdbx_strand_id
1 'polypeptide(L)'
;MLAEILPYHAAIAADRGLKLMMYEGGSHVVGYGNQTEDEALTDFFTHLNFTPEMGMLYGELIAGWQLQSDAPFNAFVDVYRPGKWGSWGALRHLGDDNPRWQALAKGCLTC
;
A
#
# COMPACT_ATOMS: atom_id res chain seq x y z
N MET A 1 -9.49 -9.17 3.70
CA MET A 1 -8.89 -8.97 2.36
C MET A 1 -8.05 -10.17 1.93
N LEU A 2 -6.92 -10.46 2.58
CA LEU A 2 -5.96 -11.48 2.13
C LEU A 2 -6.51 -12.91 2.06
N ALA A 3 -7.39 -13.30 2.98
CA ALA A 3 -7.92 -14.66 3.07
C ALA A 3 -9.24 -14.89 2.29
N GLU A 4 -9.85 -13.84 1.76
CA GLU A 4 -11.21 -13.92 1.19
C GLU A 4 -11.32 -13.16 -0.13
N ILE A 5 -11.16 -11.84 -0.08
CA ILE A 5 -11.37 -10.95 -1.24
C ILE A 5 -10.35 -11.21 -2.36
N LEU A 6 -9.05 -11.25 -2.05
CA LEU A 6 -8.04 -11.46 -3.09
C LEU A 6 -8.12 -12.87 -3.71
N PRO A 7 -8.22 -13.97 -2.93
CA PRO A 7 -8.43 -15.30 -3.50
C PRO A 7 -9.68 -15.41 -4.36
N TYR A 8 -10.80 -14.79 -3.93
CA TYR A 8 -12.03 -14.76 -4.69
C TYR A 8 -11.84 -14.12 -6.08
N HIS A 9 -11.21 -12.95 -6.14
CA HIS A 9 -10.95 -12.28 -7.42
C HIS A 9 -9.90 -13.01 -8.27
N ALA A 10 -8.91 -13.64 -7.65
CA ALA A 10 -7.91 -14.44 -8.37
C ALA A 10 -8.56 -15.66 -9.04
N ALA A 11 -9.45 -16.36 -8.34
CA ALA A 11 -10.21 -17.47 -8.89
C ALA A 11 -11.09 -17.04 -10.08
N ILE A 12 -11.80 -15.92 -9.96
CA ILE A 12 -12.61 -15.39 -11.06
C ILE A 12 -11.74 -15.02 -12.27
N ALA A 13 -10.59 -14.37 -12.05
CA ALA A 13 -9.69 -14.02 -13.14
C ALA A 13 -9.19 -15.29 -13.87
N ALA A 14 -8.74 -16.30 -13.11
CA ALA A 14 -8.29 -17.58 -13.64
C ALA A 14 -9.37 -18.31 -14.44
N ASP A 15 -10.59 -18.40 -13.91
CA ASP A 15 -11.75 -19.02 -14.59
C ASP A 15 -12.11 -18.35 -15.93
N ARG A 16 -11.71 -17.08 -16.10
CA ARG A 16 -11.92 -16.29 -17.32
C ARG A 16 -10.68 -16.22 -18.21
N GLY A 17 -9.58 -16.88 -17.86
CA GLY A 17 -8.31 -16.80 -18.58
C GLY A 17 -7.68 -15.39 -18.54
N LEU A 18 -7.99 -14.61 -17.50
CA LEU A 18 -7.48 -13.26 -17.27
C LEU A 18 -6.42 -13.25 -16.18
N LYS A 19 -5.55 -12.23 -16.20
CA LYS A 19 -4.63 -11.95 -15.10
C LYS A 19 -5.25 -11.00 -14.08
N LEU A 20 -5.08 -11.29 -12.80
CA LEU A 20 -5.39 -10.34 -11.73
C LEU A 20 -4.22 -9.37 -11.56
N MET A 21 -4.44 -8.07 -11.76
CA MET A 21 -3.41 -7.04 -11.62
C MET A 21 -3.83 -5.98 -10.62
N MET A 22 -2.88 -5.52 -9.81
CA MET A 22 -3.11 -4.46 -8.82
C MET A 22 -3.19 -3.09 -9.50
N TYR A 23 -4.13 -2.26 -9.06
CA TYR A 23 -4.20 -0.84 -9.40
C TYR A 23 -3.98 -0.04 -8.11
N GLU A 24 -2.98 0.85 -8.10
CA GLU A 24 -2.68 1.76 -6.98
C GLU A 24 -2.63 1.09 -5.60
N GLY A 25 -1.81 0.03 -5.49
CA GLY A 25 -1.64 -0.73 -4.26
C GLY A 25 -1.07 0.12 -3.12
N GLY A 26 -1.68 0.02 -1.95
CA GLY A 26 -1.24 0.74 -0.75
C GLY A 26 -2.37 1.03 0.21
N SER A 27 -2.03 1.73 1.28
CA SER A 27 -2.94 2.15 2.34
C SER A 27 -3.68 3.44 2.00
N HIS A 28 -4.98 3.49 2.23
CA HIS A 28 -5.81 4.69 2.11
C HIS A 28 -6.13 5.27 3.50
N VAL A 29 -5.11 5.79 4.21
CA VAL A 29 -5.25 6.38 5.55
C VAL A 29 -5.17 7.91 5.43
N VAL A 30 -6.33 8.56 5.38
CA VAL A 30 -6.48 10.01 5.18
C VAL A 30 -7.79 10.50 5.82
N GLY A 31 -7.88 11.79 6.13
CA GLY A 31 -9.14 12.42 6.53
C GLY A 31 -10.17 12.39 5.39
N TYR A 32 -11.45 12.27 5.73
CA TYR A 32 -12.56 12.30 4.77
C TYR A 32 -13.50 13.45 5.12
N GLY A 33 -14.06 14.15 4.13
CA GLY A 33 -15.02 15.23 4.40
C GLY A 33 -14.42 16.33 5.29
N ASN A 34 -15.11 16.70 6.37
CA ASN A 34 -14.67 17.78 7.27
C ASN A 34 -13.35 17.46 7.98
N GLN A 35 -13.05 16.17 8.18
CA GLN A 35 -11.80 15.72 8.80
C GLN A 35 -10.57 16.03 7.94
N THR A 36 -10.74 16.36 6.67
CA THR A 36 -9.65 16.80 5.78
C THR A 36 -8.98 18.08 6.28
N GLU A 37 -9.71 18.94 6.99
CA GLU A 37 -9.17 20.20 7.51
C GLU A 37 -8.67 20.07 8.96
N ASP A 38 -8.69 18.86 9.53
CA ASP A 38 -8.14 18.59 10.87
C ASP A 38 -6.62 18.34 10.76
N GLU A 39 -5.84 19.33 11.18
CA GLU A 39 -4.37 19.28 11.15
C GLU A 39 -3.82 18.20 12.10
N ALA A 40 -4.40 18.06 13.30
CA ALA A 40 -3.94 17.07 14.27
C ALA A 40 -4.18 15.64 13.75
N LEU A 41 -5.30 15.43 13.06
CA LEU A 41 -5.58 14.15 12.40
C LEU A 41 -4.64 13.90 11.22
N THR A 42 -4.36 14.94 10.41
CA THR A 42 -3.40 14.86 9.31
C THR A 42 -2.01 14.48 9.80
N ASP A 43 -1.55 15.07 10.90
CA ASP A 43 -0.27 14.76 11.53
C ASP A 43 -0.24 13.34 12.07
N PHE A 44 -1.31 12.91 12.75
CA PHE A 44 -1.44 11.54 13.24
C PHE A 44 -1.38 10.52 12.10
N PHE A 45 -2.15 10.72 11.02
CA PHE A 45 -2.13 9.82 9.88
C PHE A 45 -0.77 9.85 9.16
N THR A 46 -0.15 11.02 9.03
CA THR A 46 1.20 11.11 8.46
C THR A 46 2.18 10.30 9.30
N HIS A 47 2.16 10.44 10.63
CA HIS A 47 2.99 9.64 11.53
C HIS A 47 2.74 8.14 11.34
N LEU A 48 1.46 7.71 11.44
CA LEU A 48 1.03 6.32 11.30
C LEU A 48 1.53 5.69 9.99
N ASN A 49 1.44 6.41 8.88
CA ASN A 49 1.80 5.91 7.55
C ASN A 49 3.29 5.50 7.42
N PHE A 50 4.16 5.97 8.33
CA PHE A 50 5.60 5.70 8.31
C PHE A 50 6.12 5.05 9.61
N THR A 51 5.24 4.45 10.42
CA THR A 51 5.69 3.67 11.59
C THR A 51 6.19 2.27 11.20
N PRO A 52 6.96 1.59 12.08
CA PRO A 52 7.35 0.20 11.86
C PRO A 52 6.17 -0.74 11.61
N GLU A 53 5.04 -0.54 12.32
CA GLU A 53 3.84 -1.36 12.18
C GLU A 53 3.22 -1.21 10.79
N MET A 54 3.23 0.00 10.21
CA MET A 54 2.78 0.17 8.83
C MET A 54 3.70 -0.55 7.84
N GLY A 55 5.03 -0.53 8.07
CA GLY A 55 5.97 -1.33 7.30
C GLY A 55 5.67 -2.83 7.36
N MET A 56 5.34 -3.35 8.54
CA MET A 56 4.91 -4.74 8.73
C MET A 56 3.62 -5.06 7.96
N LEU A 57 2.61 -4.20 8.03
CA LEU A 57 1.35 -4.35 7.28
C LEU A 57 1.57 -4.37 5.77
N TYR A 58 2.46 -3.51 5.24
CA TYR A 58 2.85 -3.57 3.83
C TYR A 58 3.54 -4.88 3.49
N GLY A 59 4.43 -5.37 4.35
CA GLY A 59 5.08 -6.67 4.18
C GLY A 59 4.08 -7.83 4.09
N GLU A 60 3.08 -7.85 4.99
CA GLU A 60 2.00 -8.84 4.97
C GLU A 60 1.14 -8.74 3.71
N LEU A 61 0.79 -7.51 3.29
CA LEU A 61 0.00 -7.28 2.08
C LEU A 61 0.74 -7.74 0.82
N ILE A 62 2.03 -7.42 0.69
CA ILE A 62 2.87 -7.82 -0.44
C ILE A 62 3.04 -9.33 -0.46
N ALA A 63 3.29 -9.98 0.68
CA ALA A 63 3.38 -11.44 0.77
C ALA A 63 2.04 -12.11 0.42
N GLY A 64 0.92 -11.56 0.90
CA GLY A 64 -0.41 -12.06 0.58
C GLY A 64 -0.74 -11.92 -0.91
N TRP A 65 -0.34 -10.83 -1.56
CA TRP A 65 -0.54 -10.61 -3.00
C TRP A 65 0.21 -11.64 -3.86
N GLN A 66 1.44 -11.99 -3.50
CA GLN A 66 2.26 -12.97 -4.23
C GLN A 66 1.60 -14.35 -4.33
N LEU A 67 0.77 -14.70 -3.35
CA LEU A 67 0.04 -15.96 -3.36
C LEU A 67 -1.13 -15.97 -4.36
N GLN A 68 -1.52 -14.80 -4.90
CA GLN A 68 -2.73 -14.63 -5.72
C GLN A 68 -2.43 -14.34 -7.18
N SER A 69 -1.28 -13.74 -7.49
CA SER A 69 -0.93 -13.33 -8.85
C SER A 69 0.57 -13.25 -9.07
N ASP A 70 1.00 -13.53 -10.30
CA ASP A 70 2.38 -13.31 -10.79
C ASP A 70 2.62 -11.85 -11.22
N ALA A 71 1.57 -11.02 -11.22
CA ALA A 71 1.69 -9.61 -11.55
C ALA A 71 2.33 -8.80 -10.40
N PRO A 72 3.06 -7.71 -10.71
CA PRO A 72 3.66 -6.86 -9.69
C PRO A 72 2.63 -6.30 -8.70
N PHE A 73 3.06 -6.12 -7.44
CA PHE A 73 2.34 -5.24 -6.52
C PHE A 73 2.56 -3.79 -6.97
N ASN A 74 1.61 -3.26 -7.75
CA ASN A 74 1.68 -1.94 -8.35
C ASN A 74 1.45 -0.84 -7.29
N ALA A 75 2.48 -0.54 -6.49
CA ALA A 75 2.44 0.53 -5.50
C ALA A 75 2.15 1.87 -6.17
N PHE A 76 1.32 2.72 -5.55
CA PHE A 76 0.77 3.89 -6.22
C PHE A 76 1.82 4.90 -6.72
N VAL A 77 2.71 5.40 -5.87
CA VAL A 77 3.70 6.42 -6.25
C VAL A 77 4.98 6.33 -5.42
N ASP A 78 6.12 6.52 -6.08
CA ASP A 78 7.44 6.44 -5.45
C ASP A 78 7.67 7.57 -4.45
N VAL A 79 7.54 8.83 -4.88
CA VAL A 79 7.90 10.01 -4.07
C VAL A 79 6.75 10.99 -4.05
N TYR A 80 6.21 11.27 -2.86
CA TYR A 80 5.18 12.29 -2.68
C TYR A 80 5.23 12.84 -1.25
N ARG A 81 5.16 14.17 -1.13
CA ARG A 81 5.16 14.81 0.18
C ARG A 81 3.81 14.58 0.87
N PRO A 82 3.77 14.04 2.10
CA PRO A 82 2.51 13.82 2.81
C PRO A 82 1.81 15.16 3.13
N GLY A 83 0.49 15.11 3.22
CA GLY A 83 -0.33 16.24 3.66
C GLY A 83 -1.79 15.83 3.86
N LYS A 84 -2.68 16.81 4.01
CA LYS A 84 -4.11 16.56 4.27
C LYS A 84 -4.82 15.73 3.18
N TRP A 85 -4.27 15.71 1.98
CA TRP A 85 -4.74 14.89 0.86
C TRP A 85 -4.19 13.47 0.87
N GLY A 86 -3.38 13.09 1.85
CA GLY A 86 -2.85 11.75 2.06
C GLY A 86 -1.32 11.64 2.08
N SER A 87 -0.85 10.44 2.40
CA SER A 87 0.56 10.04 2.41
C SER A 87 0.80 8.97 1.36
N TRP A 88 0.84 9.39 0.09
CA TRP A 88 0.83 8.48 -1.06
C TRP A 88 2.20 7.92 -1.44
N GLY A 89 3.26 8.69 -1.18
CA GLY A 89 4.62 8.29 -1.49
C GLY A 89 5.03 7.05 -0.69
N ALA A 90 5.73 6.15 -1.36
CA ALA A 90 6.61 5.20 -0.68
C ALA A 90 7.68 5.99 0.12
N LEU A 91 8.19 7.06 -0.48
CA LEU A 91 9.14 8.03 0.08
C LEU A 91 8.47 9.40 0.26
N ARG A 92 8.80 10.10 1.36
CA ARG A 92 8.34 11.49 1.61
C ARG A 92 9.12 12.52 0.79
N HIS A 93 10.36 12.19 0.46
CA HIS A 93 11.30 12.96 -0.36
C HIS A 93 12.42 12.03 -0.85
N LEU A 94 13.25 12.46 -1.81
CA LEU A 94 14.23 11.60 -2.49
C LEU A 94 15.26 10.91 -1.58
N GLY A 95 15.63 11.52 -0.45
CA GLY A 95 16.57 10.94 0.52
C GLY A 95 15.90 10.27 1.72
N ASP A 96 14.61 9.95 1.63
CA ASP A 96 13.88 9.34 2.74
C ASP A 96 14.24 7.85 2.88
N ASP A 97 14.29 7.36 4.11
CA ASP A 97 14.35 5.93 4.41
C ASP A 97 13.41 5.67 5.58
N ASN A 98 12.37 4.88 5.32
CA ASN A 98 11.27 4.66 6.26
C ASN A 98 10.77 3.21 6.17
N PRO A 99 10.08 2.69 7.21
CA PRO A 99 9.66 1.30 7.25
C PRO A 99 8.76 0.85 6.09
N ARG A 100 7.89 1.72 5.58
CA ARG A 100 7.06 1.42 4.40
C ARG A 100 7.91 1.28 3.15
N TRP A 101 8.82 2.23 2.92
CA TRP A 101 9.75 2.16 1.81
C TRP A 101 10.57 0.88 1.85
N GLN A 102 11.11 0.52 3.02
CA GLN A 102 11.89 -0.71 3.19
C GLN A 102 11.08 -1.96 2.82
N ALA A 103 9.79 -2.02 3.17
CA ALA A 103 8.92 -3.12 2.78
C ALA A 103 8.66 -3.15 1.26
N LEU A 104 8.35 -2.00 0.66
CA LEU A 104 8.09 -1.87 -0.78
C LEU A 104 9.33 -2.17 -1.63
N ALA A 105 10.49 -1.63 -1.26
CA ALA A 105 11.76 -1.79 -1.96
C ALA A 105 12.30 -3.22 -1.88
N LYS A 106 12.06 -3.91 -0.74
CA LYS A 106 12.31 -5.35 -0.64
C LYS A 106 11.44 -6.14 -1.62
N GLY A 107 10.23 -5.65 -1.87
CA GLY A 107 9.32 -6.22 -2.85
C GLY A 107 8.95 -7.66 -2.52
N CYS A 108 8.75 -8.45 -3.56
CA CYS A 108 8.36 -9.83 -3.44
C CYS A 108 9.58 -10.77 -3.33
N LEU A 109 9.46 -11.80 -2.50
CA LEU A 109 10.59 -12.67 -2.13
C LEU A 109 10.75 -13.89 -3.04
N THR A 110 9.67 -14.33 -3.70
CA THR A 110 9.63 -15.60 -4.45
C THR A 110 9.03 -15.47 -5.86
N CYS A 111 8.94 -14.25 -6.36
CA CYS A 111 8.79 -13.95 -7.78
C CYS A 111 10.20 -13.86 -8.41
#